data_AF-A0A199VNY3-F1
#
_entry.id   AF-A0A199VNY3-F1
#
_cell.length_a   1.000
_cell.length_b   1.000
_cell.length_c   1.000
_cell.angle_alpha   90.00
_cell.angle_beta   90.00
_cell.angle_gamma   90.00
#
_symmetry.space_group_name_H-M   'P 1'
#
loop_
_entity.id
_entity.type
_entity.pdbx_description
1 polymer ?
#
loop_
_entity_poly.entity_id
_entity_poly.type
_entity_poly.pdbx_seq_one_letter_code
_entity_poly.pdbx_strand_id
1 'polypeptide(L)'
;GLAETNKGALVEMQADGIGATGSQKQKTTKAERRAIQEAQRAAKAAAKEAGGVKSAAASTGEVLAASKQAKAVKSPSQKKDGPQVTAPVSSSEKKVGDRLPEKDRKKDVPHPRMQFDDINRVEKAKRRAVVNQSEARNRVELFRHLPQYEHGTQLPDLEAKFFHLDPLHPSVYKVGLQYLSGDIHGGNARCIAMLLAFREAINDYSTPPKKSLVRDLTAKVSSYVSFLIECRPLSISMGNAIRFLKNRIAKLPHTMSELEAKSSLQSDIDRFINEKIVLADKIIVRHAFAKIRDGDVLLTYGSSSVVEMMLVYAHEQGKQFRVVIVDSRPKLEGQALLHRLVKKGLNCTYTHINAVSYIMHEVTRVFLGASSILSNGTVYSRVGTACVAMVAHSFRVPVLICCEAYKFHERVQLDSICSNELGDPDVIAKVSGRKDLNHLSNCVDNENLQLLNLMYDVTPSDYVSMIITDYGMLPPTSVPVIVREYRREQLWI
;
A
#
# COMPACT_ATOMS: atom_id res chain seq x y z
N GLY A 1 -44.65 -17.48 47.45
CA GLY A 1 -46.01 -17.75 46.94
C GLY A 1 -46.37 -16.62 46.01
N LEU A 2 -46.69 -16.82 44.73
CA LEU A 2 -47.80 -17.61 44.17
C LEU A 2 -49.16 -17.23 44.75
N ALA A 3 -49.94 -16.51 43.92
CA ALA A 3 -51.38 -16.66 43.63
C ALA A 3 -51.72 -15.54 42.61
N GLU A 4 -51.92 -15.79 41.30
CA GLU A 4 -53.12 -16.37 40.64
C GLU A 4 -54.42 -15.70 41.11
N THR A 5 -55.24 -15.03 40.28
CA THR A 5 -56.02 -15.42 39.08
C THR A 5 -56.68 -14.10 38.57
N ASN A 6 -57.22 -13.89 37.36
CA ASN A 6 -58.15 -14.73 36.63
C ASN A 6 -58.39 -14.22 35.18
N LYS A 7 -58.82 -15.18 34.34
CA LYS A 7 -59.12 -15.22 32.90
C LYS A 7 -60.13 -14.20 32.36
N GLY A 8 -60.06 -13.97 31.04
CA GLY A 8 -61.21 -13.57 30.21
C GLY A 8 -60.87 -13.47 28.72
N ALA A 9 -61.20 -14.53 27.96
CA ALA A 9 -61.00 -14.65 26.52
C ALA A 9 -62.15 -14.00 25.72
N LEU A 10 -61.86 -13.48 24.52
CA LEU A 10 -62.85 -13.25 23.46
C LEU A 10 -62.20 -13.47 22.08
N VAL A 11 -62.71 -14.49 21.38
CA VAL A 11 -62.63 -14.85 19.95
C VAL A 11 -64.11 -14.86 19.54
N GLU A 12 -64.64 -14.14 18.55
CA GLU A 12 -64.60 -14.28 17.08
C GLU A 12 -65.79 -13.37 16.60
N MET A 13 -65.79 -12.59 15.51
CA MET A 13 -66.07 -12.99 14.12
C MET A 13 -66.16 -11.74 13.21
N GLN A 14 -65.95 -11.98 11.92
CA GLN A 14 -65.84 -11.14 10.71
C GLN A 14 -66.96 -10.11 10.42
N ALA A 15 -66.59 -9.03 9.71
CA ALA A 15 -67.16 -8.66 8.39
C ALA A 15 -66.42 -7.48 7.70
N ASP A 16 -65.71 -7.81 6.61
CA ASP A 16 -65.54 -7.15 5.30
C ASP A 16 -65.28 -5.64 5.03
N GLY A 17 -64.27 -5.42 4.18
CA GLY A 17 -64.16 -4.38 3.13
C GLY A 17 -63.35 -3.13 3.52
N ILE A 18 -62.35 -2.61 2.79
CA ILE A 18 -61.96 -2.68 1.38
C ILE A 18 -60.43 -2.46 1.30
N GLY A 19 -59.72 -3.29 0.53
CA GLY A 19 -58.28 -3.24 0.33
C GLY A 19 -57.82 -2.26 -0.76
N ALA A 20 -56.70 -1.58 -0.52
CA ALA A 20 -55.93 -0.86 -1.52
C ALA A 20 -54.71 -1.71 -1.93
N THR A 21 -54.78 -2.28 -3.13
CA THR A 21 -53.75 -3.13 -3.74
C THR A 21 -52.55 -2.30 -4.23
N GLY A 22 -51.38 -2.52 -3.63
CA GLY A 22 -50.09 -2.10 -4.19
C GLY A 22 -49.66 -3.04 -5.33
N SER A 23 -49.33 -2.46 -6.48
CA SER A 23 -48.92 -3.17 -7.69
C SER A 23 -47.56 -3.87 -7.53
N GLN A 24 -47.57 -5.19 -7.34
CA GLN A 24 -46.38 -6.02 -7.44
C GLN A 24 -45.93 -6.12 -8.91
N LYS A 25 -44.79 -5.53 -9.25
CA LYS A 25 -44.09 -5.80 -10.52
C LYS A 25 -43.64 -7.26 -10.56
N GLN A 26 -44.32 -8.08 -11.37
CA GLN A 26 -43.93 -9.46 -11.64
C GLN A 26 -42.51 -9.54 -12.24
N LYS A 27 -41.68 -10.43 -11.71
CA LYS A 27 -40.34 -10.73 -12.25
C LYS A 27 -40.49 -11.51 -13.56
N THR A 28 -40.12 -10.88 -14.67
CA THR A 28 -40.09 -11.51 -16.01
C THR A 28 -39.23 -12.77 -16.03
N THR A 29 -39.75 -13.81 -16.69
CA THR A 29 -39.11 -15.13 -16.76
C THR A 29 -37.91 -15.10 -17.72
N LYS A 30 -36.98 -16.06 -17.57
CA LYS A 30 -35.75 -16.15 -18.40
C LYS A 30 -36.05 -16.31 -19.90
N ALA A 31 -37.21 -16.88 -20.24
CA ALA A 31 -37.69 -17.04 -21.62
C ALA A 31 -38.11 -15.69 -22.22
N GLU A 32 -38.88 -14.88 -21.50
CA GLU A 32 -39.29 -13.53 -21.96
C GLU A 32 -38.10 -12.60 -22.17
N ARG A 33 -37.08 -12.66 -21.29
CA ARG A 33 -35.86 -11.86 -21.46
C ARG A 33 -35.08 -12.23 -22.72
N ARG A 34 -35.07 -13.51 -23.10
CA ARG A 34 -34.45 -13.96 -24.36
C ARG A 34 -35.26 -13.50 -25.57
N ALA A 35 -36.59 -13.62 -25.52
CA ALA A 35 -37.47 -13.16 -26.60
C ALA A 35 -37.32 -11.64 -26.84
N ILE A 36 -37.27 -10.83 -25.78
CA ILE A 36 -37.05 -9.38 -25.90
C ILE A 36 -35.67 -9.06 -26.49
N GLN A 37 -34.63 -9.80 -26.08
CA GLN A 37 -33.27 -9.57 -26.58
C GLN A 37 -33.10 -10.00 -28.05
N GLU A 38 -33.84 -11.01 -28.48
CA GLU A 38 -33.87 -11.49 -29.85
C GLU A 38 -34.69 -10.56 -30.76
N ALA A 39 -35.83 -10.07 -30.28
CA ALA A 39 -36.63 -9.03 -30.96
C ALA A 39 -35.85 -7.72 -31.13
N GLN A 40 -35.08 -7.29 -30.12
CA GLN A 40 -34.22 -6.11 -30.23
C GLN A 40 -33.04 -6.31 -31.19
N ARG A 41 -32.55 -7.55 -31.33
CA ARG A 41 -31.49 -7.89 -32.30
C ARG A 41 -32.05 -7.89 -33.73
N ALA A 42 -33.25 -8.43 -33.92
CA ALA A 42 -33.97 -8.39 -35.20
C ALA A 42 -34.29 -6.96 -35.63
N ALA A 43 -34.77 -6.11 -34.71
CA ALA A 43 -35.04 -4.70 -35.00
C ALA A 43 -33.79 -3.89 -35.37
N LYS A 44 -32.64 -4.17 -34.72
CA LYS A 44 -31.35 -3.55 -35.08
C LYS A 44 -30.77 -4.07 -36.40
N ALA A 45 -31.07 -5.31 -36.79
CA ALA A 45 -30.69 -5.85 -38.08
C ALA A 45 -31.54 -5.22 -39.20
N ALA A 46 -32.86 -5.11 -39.00
CA ALA A 46 -33.77 -4.44 -39.93
C ALA A 46 -33.45 -2.94 -40.12
N ALA A 47 -33.07 -2.25 -39.05
CA ALA A 47 -32.65 -0.84 -39.12
C ALA A 47 -31.28 -0.64 -39.81
N LYS A 48 -30.46 -1.69 -39.93
CA LYS A 48 -29.18 -1.67 -40.66
C LYS A 48 -29.33 -2.02 -42.14
N GLU A 49 -30.35 -2.79 -42.51
CA GLU A 49 -30.66 -3.12 -43.92
C GLU A 49 -31.46 -2.01 -44.62
N ALA A 50 -32.13 -1.13 -43.89
CA ALA A 50 -32.93 -0.03 -44.46
C ALA A 50 -32.19 1.32 -44.63
N GLY A 51 -30.86 1.35 -44.51
CA GLY A 51 -30.09 2.62 -44.48
C GLY A 51 -29.02 2.76 -45.56
N GLY A 52 -29.40 3.21 -46.77
CA GLY A 52 -28.48 3.59 -47.84
C GLY A 52 -29.00 4.68 -48.77
N VAL A 53 -28.29 5.83 -48.79
CA VAL A 53 -28.25 6.93 -49.79
C VAL A 53 -29.18 8.15 -49.59
N LYS A 54 -28.58 9.34 -49.82
CA LYS A 54 -29.02 10.72 -49.54
C LYS A 54 -29.92 11.35 -50.63
N SER A 55 -30.74 12.35 -50.22
CA SER A 55 -30.79 13.76 -50.68
C SER A 55 -32.16 14.36 -51.10
N ALA A 56 -32.33 15.64 -50.70
CA ALA A 56 -33.09 16.75 -51.31
C ALA A 56 -34.60 16.99 -51.03
N ALA A 57 -34.84 18.16 -50.37
CA ALA A 57 -35.82 19.23 -50.63
C ALA A 57 -37.35 19.00 -50.50
N ALA A 58 -38.01 19.76 -49.59
CA ALA A 58 -38.78 21.00 -49.87
C ALA A 58 -39.94 21.27 -48.86
N SER A 59 -40.03 22.54 -48.41
CA SER A 59 -41.22 23.39 -48.06
C SER A 59 -42.37 22.79 -47.23
N THR A 60 -42.94 23.38 -46.18
CA THR A 60 -43.41 24.75 -45.85
C THR A 60 -43.64 24.77 -44.32
N GLY A 61 -43.27 25.75 -43.51
CA GLY A 61 -43.90 27.07 -43.43
C GLY A 61 -44.76 27.15 -42.16
N GLU A 62 -44.23 27.70 -41.06
CA GLU A 62 -45.01 28.50 -40.10
C GLU A 62 -44.09 29.34 -39.20
N VAL A 63 -44.60 30.53 -38.89
CA VAL A 63 -43.92 31.74 -38.43
C VAL A 63 -43.97 31.82 -36.91
N LEU A 64 -42.91 32.34 -36.25
CA LEU A 64 -42.99 33.46 -35.30
C LEU A 64 -41.61 33.87 -34.73
N ALA A 65 -41.24 35.11 -35.04
CA ALA A 65 -40.52 36.15 -34.27
C ALA A 65 -39.25 35.76 -33.45
N ALA A 66 -38.08 36.19 -33.92
CA ALA A 66 -37.35 37.42 -33.47
C ALA A 66 -36.46 37.17 -32.24
N SER A 67 -35.13 37.16 -32.38
CA SER A 67 -34.34 38.40 -32.39
C SER A 67 -32.90 38.16 -32.88
N LYS A 68 -32.40 39.10 -33.69
CA LYS A 68 -30.99 39.26 -34.10
C LYS A 68 -30.23 40.06 -33.04
N GLN A 69 -28.93 39.78 -32.92
CA GLN A 69 -27.78 40.71 -32.90
C GLN A 69 -26.53 39.89 -32.50
N ALA A 70 -25.30 40.07 -32.99
CA ALA A 70 -24.73 40.87 -34.05
C ALA A 70 -23.32 40.30 -34.37
N LYS A 71 -22.81 40.59 -35.58
CA LYS A 71 -21.39 40.49 -36.01
C LYS A 71 -20.49 41.29 -35.05
N ALA A 72 -19.17 41.11 -34.91
CA ALA A 72 -18.05 41.01 -35.85
C ALA A 72 -16.78 40.67 -35.00
N VAL A 73 -15.56 40.34 -35.43
CA VAL A 73 -14.65 40.89 -36.47
C VAL A 73 -13.52 39.86 -36.72
N LYS A 74 -12.93 39.98 -37.92
CA LYS A 74 -11.88 39.23 -38.64
C LYS A 74 -10.51 39.04 -37.95
N SER A 75 -9.91 37.87 -38.23
CA SER A 75 -8.56 37.53 -38.75
C SER A 75 -7.58 38.69 -39.07
N PRO A 76 -6.22 38.54 -39.11
CA PRO A 76 -5.57 37.54 -39.99
C PRO A 76 -4.15 37.03 -39.59
N SER A 77 -3.61 36.25 -40.52
CA SER A 77 -2.48 35.32 -40.56
C SER A 77 -1.15 35.93 -41.08
N GLN A 78 -0.11 35.06 -41.14
CA GLN A 78 1.22 35.16 -41.83
C GLN A 78 2.41 35.58 -40.93
N LYS A 79 3.64 35.06 -40.99
CA LYS A 79 4.47 34.24 -41.92
C LYS A 79 5.70 33.71 -41.12
N LYS A 80 6.12 32.43 -41.28
CA LYS A 80 7.42 31.92 -41.81
C LYS A 80 8.73 32.64 -41.44
N ASP A 81 9.69 31.92 -40.83
CA ASP A 81 10.99 31.53 -41.44
C ASP A 81 11.76 30.48 -40.59
N GLY A 82 12.55 29.59 -41.23
CA GLY A 82 13.09 28.29 -40.75
C GLY A 82 14.46 28.33 -40.00
N PRO A 83 15.39 27.35 -40.12
CA PRO A 83 15.36 26.05 -40.82
C PRO A 83 15.91 24.82 -40.01
N GLN A 84 15.84 23.65 -40.67
CA GLN A 84 16.21 22.28 -40.27
C GLN A 84 17.73 21.96 -40.33
N VAL A 85 18.15 20.87 -39.65
CA VAL A 85 19.26 19.98 -40.08
C VAL A 85 18.96 18.50 -39.77
N THR A 86 19.04 17.64 -40.81
CA THR A 86 19.27 16.16 -40.88
C THR A 86 18.19 15.20 -40.35
N ALA A 87 17.85 14.04 -40.96
CA ALA A 87 18.61 13.07 -41.77
C ALA A 87 17.66 12.19 -42.66
N PRO A 88 18.18 11.30 -43.54
CA PRO A 88 17.53 10.86 -44.79
C PRO A 88 16.77 9.50 -44.76
N VAL A 89 16.44 9.03 -45.96
CA VAL A 89 15.20 8.36 -46.41
C VAL A 89 15.41 6.89 -46.86
N SER A 90 14.37 6.08 -46.62
CA SER A 90 13.87 4.88 -47.34
C SER A 90 14.72 3.63 -47.59
N SER A 91 14.12 2.47 -47.32
CA SER A 91 13.67 1.56 -48.38
C SER A 91 12.60 0.59 -47.85
N SER A 92 11.62 0.33 -48.71
CA SER A 92 10.47 -0.57 -48.51
C SER A 92 10.70 -1.86 -49.31
N GLU A 93 10.33 -3.02 -48.76
CA GLU A 93 9.71 -4.09 -49.55
C GLU A 93 8.99 -5.14 -48.67
N LYS A 94 7.94 -5.72 -49.27
CA LYS A 94 6.80 -6.42 -48.65
C LYS A 94 7.09 -7.90 -48.32
N LYS A 95 6.49 -8.40 -47.23
CA LYS A 95 5.84 -9.73 -47.23
C LYS A 95 4.74 -9.84 -46.15
N VAL A 96 3.56 -10.20 -46.65
CA VAL A 96 2.34 -10.71 -45.99
C VAL A 96 2.71 -11.93 -45.12
N GLY A 97 2.12 -12.28 -43.98
CA GLY A 97 1.01 -11.79 -43.17
C GLY A 97 0.78 -12.82 -42.04
N ASP A 98 0.52 -12.36 -40.82
CA ASP A 98 -0.50 -12.86 -39.87
C ASP A 98 -0.26 -12.17 -38.50
N ARG A 99 -1.06 -11.14 -38.20
CA ARG A 99 -1.06 -10.48 -36.88
C ARG A 99 -2.22 -11.03 -36.06
N LEU A 100 -1.89 -11.88 -35.09
CA LEU A 100 -2.78 -12.24 -33.99
C LEU A 100 -3.11 -10.98 -33.15
N PRO A 101 -4.35 -10.84 -32.63
CA PRO A 101 -4.82 -9.60 -32.03
C PRO A 101 -4.16 -9.28 -30.68
N GLU A 102 -3.89 -7.99 -30.46
CA GLU A 102 -3.33 -7.35 -29.26
C GLU A 102 -4.19 -7.58 -27.99
N LYS A 103 -4.27 -8.82 -27.49
CA LYS A 103 -4.99 -9.14 -26.25
C LYS A 103 -4.12 -9.70 -25.14
N ASP A 104 -2.87 -10.07 -25.41
CA ASP A 104 -2.00 -10.71 -24.42
C ASP A 104 -0.97 -9.79 -23.73
N ARG A 105 -0.86 -8.52 -24.11
CA ARG A 105 0.02 -7.56 -23.40
C ARG A 105 -0.56 -6.96 -22.10
N LYS A 106 -1.76 -7.38 -21.68
CA LYS A 106 -2.39 -6.90 -20.43
C LYS A 106 -2.09 -7.76 -19.19
N LYS A 107 -1.30 -8.83 -19.30
CA LYS A 107 -1.02 -9.75 -18.18
C LYS A 107 0.14 -9.33 -17.28
N ASP A 108 0.98 -8.38 -17.68
CA ASP A 108 2.17 -7.95 -16.92
C ASP A 108 2.02 -6.62 -16.16
N VAL A 109 0.81 -6.04 -16.12
CA VAL A 109 0.55 -4.90 -15.25
C VAL A 109 0.28 -5.43 -13.85
N PRO A 110 1.03 -5.02 -12.81
CA PRO A 110 0.72 -5.37 -11.43
C PRO A 110 -0.75 -5.08 -11.15
N HIS A 111 -1.46 -5.99 -10.46
CA HIS A 111 -2.82 -5.69 -10.00
C HIS A 111 -2.83 -4.29 -9.37
N PRO A 112 -3.67 -3.36 -9.86
CA PRO A 112 -3.71 -2.03 -9.27
C PRO A 112 -4.01 -2.20 -7.78
N ARG A 113 -3.10 -1.73 -6.92
CA ARG A 113 -3.46 -1.46 -5.53
C ARG A 113 -4.75 -0.63 -5.56
N MET A 114 -5.66 -0.92 -4.65
CA MET A 114 -6.96 -0.25 -4.60
C MET A 114 -6.73 1.26 -4.67
N GLN A 115 -7.19 1.87 -5.76
CA GLN A 115 -7.23 3.31 -5.89
C GLN A 115 -8.49 3.73 -5.16
N PHE A 116 -8.30 4.29 -3.97
CA PHE A 116 -9.39 4.67 -3.07
C PHE A 116 -10.24 5.83 -3.61
N ASP A 117 -9.81 6.48 -4.70
CA ASP A 117 -10.60 7.50 -5.42
C ASP A 117 -11.81 6.90 -6.15
N ASP A 118 -11.75 5.60 -6.49
CA ASP A 118 -12.83 4.93 -7.24
C ASP A 118 -13.91 4.42 -6.28
N ILE A 119 -14.98 5.21 -6.12
CA ILE A 119 -16.12 4.95 -5.23
C ILE A 119 -16.68 3.53 -5.41
N ASN A 120 -16.81 3.07 -6.65
CA ASN A 120 -17.37 1.74 -6.95
C ASN A 120 -16.44 0.62 -6.50
N ARG A 121 -15.11 0.81 -6.60
CA ARG A 121 -14.13 -0.16 -6.10
C ARG A 121 -14.09 -0.18 -4.58
N VAL A 122 -14.16 0.99 -3.95
CA VAL A 122 -14.20 1.11 -2.48
C VAL A 122 -15.46 0.46 -1.92
N GLU A 123 -16.64 0.72 -2.49
CA GLU A 123 -17.88 0.04 -2.05
C GLU A 123 -17.80 -1.47 -2.24
N LYS A 124 -17.26 -1.93 -3.37
CA LYS A 124 -17.07 -3.37 -3.60
C LYS A 124 -16.08 -4.00 -2.63
N ALA A 125 -15.05 -3.26 -2.22
CA ALA A 125 -14.12 -3.68 -1.18
C ALA A 125 -14.79 -3.70 0.18
N LYS A 126 -15.55 -2.67 0.56
CA LYS A 126 -16.33 -2.60 1.81
C LYS A 126 -17.32 -3.76 1.94
N ARG A 127 -18.04 -4.11 0.87
CA ARG A 127 -18.97 -5.27 0.86
C ARG A 127 -18.26 -6.62 0.98
N ARG A 128 -16.96 -6.68 0.71
CA ARG A 128 -16.13 -7.89 0.82
C ARG A 128 -15.25 -7.89 2.06
N ALA A 129 -15.19 -6.77 2.78
CA ALA A 129 -14.36 -6.61 3.95
C ALA A 129 -14.89 -7.53 5.04
N VAL A 130 -13.97 -8.25 5.67
CA VAL A 130 -14.28 -9.10 6.82
C VAL A 130 -14.60 -8.22 8.04
N VAL A 131 -13.99 -7.05 8.07
CA VAL A 131 -13.96 -6.13 9.18
C VAL A 131 -14.69 -4.83 8.81
N ASN A 132 -15.67 -4.42 9.63
CA ASN A 132 -16.36 -3.15 9.44
C ASN A 132 -15.55 -2.05 10.11
N GLN A 133 -14.72 -1.36 9.35
CA GLN A 133 -13.86 -0.30 9.88
C GLN A 133 -14.63 1.02 9.93
N SER A 134 -14.73 1.62 11.12
CA SER A 134 -15.20 2.99 11.30
C SER A 134 -14.20 3.94 10.65
N GLU A 135 -14.64 4.61 9.60
CA GLU A 135 -13.85 5.64 8.94
C GLU A 135 -13.80 6.90 9.81
N ALA A 136 -12.63 7.53 9.90
CA ALA A 136 -12.51 8.79 10.61
C ALA A 136 -13.49 9.84 10.07
N ARG A 137 -14.27 10.47 10.95
CA ARG A 137 -15.34 11.41 10.61
C ARG A 137 -14.81 12.66 9.91
N ASN A 138 -13.76 13.27 10.47
CA ASN A 138 -13.21 14.53 9.99
C ASN A 138 -11.82 14.35 9.37
N ARG A 139 -11.79 13.90 8.10
CA ARG A 139 -10.55 13.66 7.35
C ARG A 139 -10.05 14.92 6.66
N VAL A 140 -8.73 15.08 6.66
CA VAL A 140 -8.05 16.11 5.86
C VAL A 140 -8.34 15.91 4.37
N GLU A 141 -8.74 16.99 3.70
CA GLU A 141 -9.17 16.97 2.29
C GLU A 141 -8.11 16.37 1.36
N LEU A 142 -6.85 16.76 1.54
CA LEU A 142 -5.70 16.26 0.77
C LEU A 142 -5.47 14.74 0.89
N PHE A 143 -6.00 14.10 1.92
CA PHE A 143 -5.75 12.68 2.23
C PHE A 143 -7.02 11.82 2.20
N ARG A 144 -8.12 12.30 1.61
CA ARG A 144 -9.38 11.55 1.50
C ARG A 144 -9.27 10.25 0.71
N HIS A 145 -8.28 10.17 -0.17
CA HIS A 145 -7.91 8.96 -0.92
C HIS A 145 -7.11 7.96 -0.09
N LEU A 146 -6.78 8.25 1.16
CA LEU A 146 -6.13 7.29 2.04
C LEU A 146 -7.13 6.76 3.07
N PRO A 147 -7.11 5.45 3.34
CA PRO A 147 -7.95 4.90 4.39
C PRO A 147 -7.45 5.41 5.75
N GLN A 148 -8.33 6.08 6.49
CA GLN A 148 -8.12 6.46 7.88
C GLN A 148 -9.19 5.81 8.75
N TYR A 149 -8.77 4.96 9.68
CA TYR A 149 -9.70 4.25 10.56
C TYR A 149 -9.67 4.89 11.95
N GLU A 150 -10.85 5.15 12.50
CA GLU A 150 -11.05 5.58 13.88
C GLU A 150 -10.90 4.36 14.79
N HIS A 151 -10.01 4.46 15.77
CA HIS A 151 -9.69 3.46 16.80
C HIS A 151 -8.88 2.24 16.37
N GLY A 152 -7.65 2.16 16.91
CA GLY A 152 -6.96 0.89 17.11
C GLY A 152 -7.72 0.00 18.10
N THR A 153 -7.75 -1.29 17.78
CA THR A 153 -8.41 -2.41 18.50
C THR A 153 -9.92 -2.60 18.25
N GLN A 154 -10.27 -2.97 17.02
CA GLN A 154 -11.44 -3.84 16.74
C GLN A 154 -11.19 -5.30 17.15
N LEU A 155 -10.29 -5.53 18.12
CA LEU A 155 -10.02 -6.86 18.69
C LEU A 155 -11.31 -7.56 19.09
N PRO A 156 -12.31 -6.91 19.73
CA PRO A 156 -13.55 -7.58 20.13
C PRO A 156 -14.40 -8.04 18.94
N ASP A 157 -14.50 -7.22 17.88
CA ASP A 157 -15.27 -7.56 16.66
C ASP A 157 -14.59 -8.64 15.82
N LEU A 158 -13.25 -8.64 15.79
CA LEU A 158 -12.47 -9.70 15.18
C LEU A 158 -12.58 -11.00 15.97
N GLU A 159 -12.45 -10.95 17.31
CA GLU A 159 -12.61 -12.08 18.23
C GLU A 159 -13.99 -12.73 18.12
N ALA A 160 -15.06 -11.92 18.05
CA ALA A 160 -16.43 -12.42 17.85
C ALA A 160 -16.61 -13.11 16.49
N LYS A 161 -15.89 -12.67 15.46
CA LYS A 161 -15.91 -13.25 14.11
C LYS A 161 -14.92 -14.40 13.93
N PHE A 162 -14.06 -14.70 14.91
CA PHE A 162 -13.07 -15.78 14.84
C PHE A 162 -13.70 -17.13 14.44
N PHE A 163 -14.89 -17.42 14.97
CA PHE A 163 -15.64 -18.66 14.70
C PHE A 163 -16.45 -18.67 13.39
N HIS A 164 -16.42 -17.57 12.62
CA HIS A 164 -17.14 -17.43 11.34
C HIS A 164 -16.19 -17.23 10.15
N LEU A 165 -14.88 -17.15 10.40
CA LEU A 165 -13.84 -16.95 9.39
C LEU A 165 -13.28 -18.28 8.89
N ASP A 166 -14.16 -19.07 8.31
CA ASP A 166 -13.88 -20.42 7.83
C ASP A 166 -12.89 -20.54 6.63
N PRO A 167 -12.17 -19.48 6.20
CA PRO A 167 -10.98 -19.69 5.41
C PRO A 167 -9.68 -19.13 5.98
N LEU A 168 -9.61 -18.59 7.21
CA LEU A 168 -8.37 -17.99 7.72
C LEU A 168 -7.56 -18.95 8.60
N HIS A 169 -6.25 -19.03 8.36
CA HIS A 169 -5.35 -19.84 9.16
C HIS A 169 -5.04 -19.15 10.52
N PRO A 170 -5.03 -19.88 11.65
CA PRO A 170 -4.79 -19.29 12.98
C PRO A 170 -3.51 -18.45 13.08
N SER A 171 -2.42 -18.89 12.46
CA SER A 171 -1.15 -18.16 12.45
C SER A 171 -1.22 -16.82 11.72
N VAL A 172 -1.97 -16.78 10.60
CA VAL A 172 -2.19 -15.54 9.83
C VAL A 172 -3.04 -14.58 10.65
N TYR A 173 -4.05 -15.11 11.34
CA TYR A 173 -4.91 -14.33 12.21
C TYR A 173 -4.13 -13.70 13.38
N LYS A 174 -3.30 -14.49 14.07
CA LYS A 174 -2.39 -14.03 15.13
C LYS A 174 -1.52 -12.85 14.67
N VAL A 175 -0.89 -12.98 13.51
CA VAL A 175 -0.05 -11.90 12.94
C VAL A 175 -0.89 -10.66 12.57
N GLY A 176 -2.11 -10.85 12.06
CA GLY A 176 -3.04 -9.75 11.80
C GLY A 176 -3.38 -8.96 13.07
N LEU A 177 -3.66 -9.64 14.18
CA LEU A 177 -3.90 -8.99 15.47
C LEU A 177 -2.66 -8.23 15.97
N GLN A 178 -1.47 -8.82 15.83
CA GLN A 178 -0.20 -8.18 16.20
C GLN A 178 0.10 -6.92 15.36
N TYR A 179 -0.41 -6.85 14.12
CA TYR A 179 -0.31 -5.63 13.30
C TYR A 179 -1.30 -4.55 13.73
N LEU A 180 -2.48 -4.94 14.19
CA LEU A 180 -3.51 -4.04 14.71
C LEU A 180 -3.11 -3.45 16.07
N SER A 181 -2.62 -4.28 16.99
CA SER A 181 -2.12 -3.82 18.30
C SER A 181 -0.87 -2.95 18.16
N GLY A 182 -0.08 -3.17 17.10
CA GLY A 182 1.18 -2.48 16.86
C GLY A 182 2.37 -3.11 17.58
N ASP A 183 2.22 -4.32 18.15
CA ASP A 183 3.29 -5.06 18.82
C ASP A 183 4.45 -5.34 17.87
N ILE A 184 4.12 -5.72 16.62
CA ILE A 184 5.12 -5.91 15.56
C ILE A 184 5.20 -4.64 14.73
N HIS A 185 6.27 -3.89 14.96
CA HIS A 185 6.61 -2.69 14.20
C HIS A 185 7.90 -2.86 13.38
N GLY A 186 8.04 -2.07 12.31
CA GLY A 186 9.20 -2.11 11.41
C GLY A 186 8.99 -2.99 10.16
N GLY A 187 9.67 -2.63 9.08
CA GLY A 187 9.51 -3.29 7.77
C GLY A 187 10.00 -4.74 7.74
N ASN A 188 11.07 -5.07 8.48
CA ASN A 188 11.66 -6.42 8.53
C ASN A 188 10.83 -7.35 9.41
N ALA A 189 10.55 -6.94 10.64
CA ALA A 189 9.79 -7.74 11.60
C ALA A 189 8.40 -8.11 11.05
N ARG A 190 7.70 -7.15 10.42
CA ARG A 190 6.43 -7.42 9.72
C ARG A 190 6.63 -8.42 8.56
N CYS A 191 7.66 -8.26 7.74
CA CYS A 191 7.90 -9.19 6.63
C CYS A 191 8.19 -10.62 7.12
N ILE A 192 9.02 -10.78 8.14
CA ILE A 192 9.39 -12.07 8.73
C ILE A 192 8.16 -12.73 9.35
N ALA A 193 7.41 -12.02 10.20
CA ALA A 193 6.22 -12.56 10.84
C ALA A 193 5.17 -13.04 9.82
N MET A 194 4.93 -12.25 8.76
CA MET A 194 4.05 -12.65 7.67
C MET A 194 4.52 -13.93 6.96
N LEU A 195 5.80 -14.01 6.62
CA LEU A 195 6.36 -15.16 5.91
C LEU A 195 6.32 -16.43 6.77
N LEU A 196 6.62 -16.33 8.06
CA LEU A 196 6.49 -17.45 9.00
C LEU A 196 5.04 -17.92 9.13
N ALA A 197 4.08 -16.99 9.23
CA ALA A 197 2.66 -17.35 9.24
C ALA A 197 2.20 -18.00 7.93
N PHE A 198 2.73 -17.57 6.78
CA PHE A 198 2.47 -18.22 5.50
C PHE A 198 3.10 -19.60 5.39
N ARG A 199 4.30 -19.79 5.96
CA ARG A 199 4.95 -21.10 6.02
C ARG A 199 4.09 -22.12 6.78
N GLU A 200 3.61 -21.76 7.97
CA GLU A 200 2.69 -22.59 8.76
C GLU A 200 1.39 -22.84 7.99
N ALA A 201 0.80 -21.81 7.39
CA ALA A 201 -0.44 -21.96 6.63
C ALA A 201 -0.29 -22.82 5.34
N ILE A 202 0.90 -22.88 4.74
CA ILE A 202 1.21 -23.75 3.60
C ILE A 202 1.43 -25.19 4.06
N ASN A 203 2.02 -25.38 5.24
CA ASN A 203 2.21 -26.69 5.83
C ASN A 203 0.85 -27.40 6.07
N ASP A 204 -0.09 -26.66 6.64
CA ASP A 204 -1.41 -27.18 7.04
C ASP A 204 -2.44 -27.14 5.90
N TYR A 205 -2.07 -26.59 4.73
CA TYR A 205 -2.91 -26.56 3.55
C TYR A 205 -3.19 -27.99 3.04
N SER A 206 -4.34 -28.23 2.43
CA SER A 206 -4.61 -29.47 1.70
C SER A 206 -5.38 -29.17 0.41
N THR A 207 -4.99 -29.81 -0.69
CA THR A 207 -5.63 -29.55 -1.98
C THR A 207 -7.01 -30.22 -2.05
N PRO A 208 -8.10 -29.48 -2.34
CA PRO A 208 -9.39 -30.10 -2.53
C PRO A 208 -9.41 -30.94 -3.83
N PRO A 209 -10.11 -32.10 -3.86
CA PRO A 209 -9.96 -33.15 -4.88
C PRO A 209 -10.36 -32.78 -6.32
N LYS A 210 -10.80 -31.52 -6.55
CA LYS A 210 -11.26 -31.02 -7.86
C LYS A 210 -10.53 -29.75 -8.32
N LYS A 211 -9.51 -29.29 -7.60
CA LYS A 211 -8.76 -28.07 -7.94
C LYS A 211 -7.27 -28.38 -8.08
N SER A 212 -6.62 -27.66 -8.98
CA SER A 212 -5.16 -27.65 -9.06
C SER A 212 -4.57 -26.94 -7.84
N LEU A 213 -3.52 -27.52 -7.25
CA LEU A 213 -2.75 -26.96 -6.14
C LEU A 213 -2.40 -25.48 -6.37
N VAL A 214 -1.76 -25.16 -7.50
CA VAL A 214 -1.29 -23.80 -7.84
C VAL A 214 -2.42 -22.76 -7.79
N ARG A 215 -3.56 -23.06 -8.42
CA ARG A 215 -4.69 -22.11 -8.51
C ARG A 215 -5.35 -21.87 -7.16
N ASP A 216 -5.58 -22.94 -6.41
CA ASP A 216 -6.28 -22.85 -5.13
C ASP A 216 -5.37 -22.26 -4.03
N LEU A 217 -4.11 -22.67 -3.98
CA LEU A 217 -3.12 -22.09 -3.06
C LEU A 217 -2.91 -20.59 -3.33
N THR A 218 -2.80 -20.18 -4.60
CA THR A 218 -2.69 -18.75 -4.95
C THR A 218 -3.91 -17.95 -4.50
N ALA A 219 -5.11 -18.52 -4.62
CA ALA A 219 -6.34 -17.89 -4.15
C ALA A 219 -6.38 -17.80 -2.62
N LYS A 220 -5.96 -18.85 -1.92
CA LYS A 220 -5.90 -18.90 -0.45
C LYS A 220 -4.89 -17.88 0.11
N VAL A 221 -3.68 -17.84 -0.44
CA VAL A 221 -2.68 -16.81 -0.08
C VAL A 221 -3.21 -15.41 -0.38
N SER A 222 -3.97 -15.20 -1.46
CA SER A 222 -4.59 -13.90 -1.75
C SER A 222 -5.67 -13.52 -0.74
N SER A 223 -6.40 -14.50 -0.19
CA SER A 223 -7.34 -14.27 0.91
C SER A 223 -6.61 -13.85 2.20
N TYR A 224 -5.51 -14.53 2.55
CA TYR A 224 -4.66 -14.15 3.69
C TYR A 224 -4.11 -12.72 3.56
N VAL A 225 -3.61 -12.38 2.37
CA VAL A 225 -3.11 -11.03 2.06
C VAL A 225 -4.22 -9.98 2.19
N SER A 226 -5.45 -10.29 1.77
CA SER A 226 -6.58 -9.36 1.87
C SER A 226 -6.92 -9.07 3.33
N PHE A 227 -6.96 -10.10 4.18
CA PHE A 227 -7.15 -9.93 5.62
C PHE A 227 -6.04 -9.09 6.26
N LEU A 228 -4.77 -9.34 5.92
CA LEU A 228 -3.67 -8.54 6.45
C LEU A 228 -3.71 -7.07 6.01
N ILE A 229 -4.19 -6.78 4.78
CA ILE A 229 -4.41 -5.40 4.30
C ILE A 229 -5.47 -4.70 5.15
N GLU A 230 -6.55 -5.40 5.50
CA GLU A 230 -7.59 -4.85 6.37
C GLU A 230 -7.03 -4.54 7.76
N CYS A 231 -6.24 -5.45 8.36
CA CYS A 231 -5.60 -5.20 9.65
C CYS A 231 -4.68 -3.96 9.61
N ARG A 232 -3.83 -3.85 8.58
CA ARG A 232 -2.94 -2.71 8.38
C ARG A 232 -2.42 -2.66 6.94
N PRO A 233 -2.35 -1.49 6.30
CA PRO A 233 -1.74 -1.36 4.97
C PRO A 233 -0.36 -2.03 4.88
N LEU A 234 -0.16 -2.83 3.84
CA LEU A 234 1.07 -3.60 3.66
C LEU A 234 2.27 -2.69 3.43
N SER A 235 3.37 -2.95 4.15
CA SER A 235 4.65 -2.35 3.85
C SER A 235 5.13 -2.79 2.46
N ILE A 236 6.05 -2.01 1.88
CA ILE A 236 6.63 -2.33 0.57
C ILE A 236 7.45 -3.63 0.64
N SER A 237 8.17 -3.85 1.75
CA SER A 237 8.87 -5.11 2.04
C SER A 237 7.94 -6.33 1.95
N MET A 238 6.77 -6.27 2.60
CA MET A 238 5.76 -7.33 2.54
C MET A 238 5.22 -7.52 1.12
N GLY A 239 4.93 -6.42 0.41
CA GLY A 239 4.44 -6.47 -0.97
C GLY A 239 5.40 -7.18 -1.92
N ASN A 240 6.70 -6.91 -1.79
CA ASN A 240 7.75 -7.57 -2.58
C ASN A 240 7.88 -9.06 -2.21
N ALA A 241 7.81 -9.41 -0.93
CA ALA A 241 7.84 -10.79 -0.46
C ALA A 241 6.60 -11.60 -0.91
N ILE A 242 5.41 -10.99 -0.91
CA ILE A 242 4.19 -11.60 -1.45
C ILE A 242 4.32 -11.84 -2.95
N ARG A 243 4.89 -10.88 -3.70
CA ARG A 243 5.14 -11.04 -5.14
C ARG A 243 6.10 -12.20 -5.41
N PHE A 244 7.17 -12.30 -4.62
CA PHE A 244 8.11 -13.42 -4.67
C PHE A 244 7.41 -14.76 -4.45
N LEU A 245 6.64 -14.90 -3.36
CA LEU A 245 5.94 -16.15 -3.04
C LEU A 245 4.91 -16.54 -4.11
N LYS A 246 4.11 -15.57 -4.61
CA LYS A 246 3.15 -15.83 -5.69
C LYS A 246 3.82 -16.28 -6.98
N ASN A 247 4.97 -15.70 -7.32
CA ASN A 247 5.75 -16.11 -8.48
C ASN A 247 6.28 -17.54 -8.31
N ARG A 248 6.77 -17.90 -7.12
CA ARG A 248 7.19 -19.28 -6.80
C ARG A 248 6.05 -20.28 -6.95
N ILE A 249 4.88 -19.98 -6.40
CA ILE A 249 3.69 -20.83 -6.55
C ILE A 249 3.30 -21.01 -8.03
N ALA A 250 3.38 -19.94 -8.83
CA ALA A 250 3.04 -19.99 -10.25
C ALA A 250 4.03 -20.82 -11.10
N LYS A 251 5.30 -20.88 -10.69
CA LYS A 251 6.35 -21.66 -11.37
C LYS A 251 6.44 -23.13 -10.94
N LEU A 252 5.60 -23.59 -10.00
CA LEU A 252 5.64 -24.98 -9.56
C LEU A 252 5.31 -25.95 -10.70
N PRO A 253 6.13 -27.00 -10.92
CA PRO A 253 5.87 -27.99 -11.95
C PRO A 253 4.62 -28.82 -11.63
N HIS A 254 3.82 -29.12 -12.65
CA HIS A 254 2.57 -29.88 -12.50
C HIS A 254 2.78 -31.36 -12.14
N THR A 255 4.00 -31.87 -12.32
CA THR A 255 4.37 -33.27 -12.04
C THR A 255 4.74 -33.52 -10.58
N MET A 256 4.90 -32.46 -9.77
CA MET A 256 5.35 -32.55 -8.39
C MET A 256 4.21 -32.93 -7.45
N SER A 257 4.49 -33.77 -6.46
CA SER A 257 3.51 -34.14 -5.43
C SER A 257 3.19 -32.95 -4.50
N GLU A 258 2.04 -32.98 -3.84
CA GLU A 258 1.65 -31.92 -2.90
C GLU A 258 2.66 -31.74 -1.75
N LEU A 259 3.19 -32.84 -1.22
CA LEU A 259 4.16 -32.81 -0.12
C LEU A 259 5.49 -32.19 -0.54
N GLU A 260 6.00 -32.55 -1.72
CA GLU A 260 7.22 -31.95 -2.28
C GLU A 260 7.02 -30.47 -2.60
N ALA A 261 5.87 -30.09 -3.17
CA ALA A 261 5.56 -28.70 -3.46
C ALA A 261 5.51 -27.85 -2.19
N LYS A 262 4.88 -28.36 -1.11
CA LYS A 262 4.89 -27.69 0.19
C LYS A 262 6.30 -27.54 0.74
N SER A 263 7.09 -28.63 0.75
CA SER A 263 8.47 -28.60 1.26
C SER A 263 9.34 -27.60 0.49
N SER A 264 9.23 -27.58 -0.85
CA SER A 264 9.91 -26.61 -1.70
C SER A 264 9.52 -25.17 -1.36
N LEU A 265 8.23 -24.88 -1.20
CA LEU A 265 7.76 -23.53 -0.86
C LEU A 265 8.21 -23.10 0.54
N GLN A 266 8.23 -24.02 1.51
CA GLN A 266 8.74 -23.73 2.85
C GLN A 266 10.23 -23.40 2.81
N SER A 267 11.02 -24.20 2.08
CA SER A 267 12.45 -23.95 1.86
C SER A 267 12.68 -22.61 1.16
N ASP A 268 11.86 -22.26 0.16
CA ASP A 268 11.92 -20.95 -0.51
C ASP A 268 11.67 -19.78 0.43
N ILE A 269 10.71 -19.93 1.36
CA ILE A 269 10.41 -18.91 2.39
C ILE A 269 11.59 -18.77 3.35
N ASP A 270 12.09 -19.88 3.90
CA ASP A 270 13.21 -19.85 4.84
C ASP A 270 14.47 -19.28 4.17
N ARG A 271 14.74 -19.65 2.91
CA ARG A 271 15.81 -19.07 2.10
C ARG A 271 15.65 -17.57 1.91
N PHE A 272 14.44 -17.10 1.59
CA PHE A 272 14.17 -15.67 1.44
C PHE A 272 14.47 -14.89 2.73
N ILE A 273 14.02 -15.39 3.89
CA ILE A 273 14.27 -14.75 5.18
C ILE A 273 15.78 -14.71 5.48
N ASN A 274 16.47 -15.84 5.28
CA ASN A 274 17.87 -15.96 5.61
C ASN A 274 18.77 -15.13 4.70
N GLU A 275 18.59 -15.23 3.38
CA GLU A 275 19.45 -14.55 2.40
C GLU A 275 19.11 -13.06 2.27
N LYS A 276 17.82 -12.74 2.05
CA LYS A 276 17.41 -11.38 1.68
C LYS A 276 17.17 -10.45 2.87
N ILE A 277 17.06 -10.99 4.10
CA ILE A 277 16.88 -10.19 5.31
C ILE A 277 18.08 -10.38 6.25
N VAL A 278 18.28 -11.57 6.82
CA VAL A 278 19.27 -11.78 7.89
C VAL A 278 20.72 -11.60 7.41
N LEU A 279 21.07 -12.23 6.28
CA LEU A 279 22.41 -12.12 5.71
C LEU A 279 22.65 -10.73 5.11
N ALA A 280 21.64 -10.17 4.43
CA ALA A 280 21.66 -8.81 3.92
C ALA A 280 21.96 -7.79 5.03
N ASP A 281 21.29 -7.88 6.19
CA ASP A 281 21.53 -7.01 7.34
C ASP A 281 23.00 -7.08 7.81
N LYS A 282 23.58 -8.29 7.89
CA LYS A 282 24.99 -8.48 8.27
C LYS A 282 25.95 -7.86 7.26
N ILE A 283 25.66 -7.96 5.96
CA ILE A 283 26.47 -7.38 4.89
C ILE A 283 26.40 -5.85 4.95
N ILE A 284 25.20 -5.28 5.10
CA ILE A 284 24.99 -3.83 5.24
C ILE A 284 25.74 -3.29 6.44
N VAL A 285 25.69 -3.99 7.59
CA VAL A 285 26.44 -3.61 8.80
C VAL A 285 27.95 -3.55 8.53
N ARG A 286 28.51 -4.52 7.81
CA ARG A 286 29.95 -4.51 7.43
C ARG A 286 30.30 -3.34 6.51
N HIS A 287 29.44 -3.05 5.53
CA HIS A 287 29.65 -1.92 4.63
C HIS A 287 29.54 -0.57 5.37
N ALA A 288 28.57 -0.42 6.26
CA ALA A 288 28.39 0.78 7.04
C ALA A 288 29.50 0.98 8.06
N PHE A 289 30.01 -0.09 8.67
CA PHE A 289 31.17 -0.05 9.57
C PHE A 289 32.41 0.60 8.92
N ALA A 290 32.66 0.33 7.64
CA ALA A 290 33.77 0.94 6.90
C ALA A 290 33.67 2.46 6.75
N LYS A 291 32.51 3.06 7.04
CA LYS A 291 32.28 4.52 7.01
C LYS A 291 32.37 5.19 8.38
N ILE A 292 32.40 4.42 9.47
CA ILE A 292 32.50 4.96 10.82
C ILE A 292 33.97 5.17 11.19
N ARG A 293 34.30 6.35 11.71
CA ARG A 293 35.64 6.72 12.17
C ARG A 293 35.65 6.94 13.67
N ASP A 294 36.85 6.85 14.25
CA ASP A 294 37.06 7.18 15.65
C ASP A 294 36.92 8.71 15.85
N GLY A 295 36.19 9.10 16.89
CA GLY A 295 35.78 10.48 17.16
C GLY A 295 34.49 10.92 16.45
N ASP A 296 33.84 10.05 15.67
CA ASP A 296 32.59 10.41 14.98
C ASP A 296 31.45 10.67 15.99
N VAL A 297 30.58 11.61 15.62
CA VAL A 297 29.28 11.85 16.24
C VAL A 297 28.21 11.41 15.24
N LEU A 298 27.55 10.31 15.55
CA LEU A 298 26.61 9.64 14.65
C LEU A 298 25.16 9.98 15.01
N LEU A 299 24.39 10.51 14.08
CA LEU A 299 22.97 10.79 14.30
C LEU A 299 22.09 9.72 13.66
N THR A 300 21.05 9.28 14.38
CA THR A 300 19.98 8.40 13.90
C THR A 300 18.62 8.97 14.23
N TYR A 301 17.59 8.61 13.46
CA TYR A 301 16.22 9.04 13.65
C TYR A 301 15.27 7.85 13.83
N GLY A 302 14.41 7.91 14.86
CA GLY A 302 13.46 6.85 15.19
C GLY A 302 14.15 5.53 15.57
N SER A 303 13.54 4.39 15.22
CA SER A 303 14.04 3.05 15.55
C SER A 303 14.23 2.22 14.28
N SER A 304 15.48 1.95 13.93
CA SER A 304 15.87 1.12 12.79
C SER A 304 16.73 -0.04 13.27
N SER A 305 16.31 -1.27 12.98
CA SER A 305 17.02 -2.50 13.38
C SER A 305 18.41 -2.60 12.75
N VAL A 306 18.54 -2.24 11.47
CA VAL A 306 19.82 -2.32 10.74
C VAL A 306 20.82 -1.29 11.26
N VAL A 307 20.35 -0.07 11.57
CA VAL A 307 21.20 0.99 12.14
C VAL A 307 21.60 0.63 13.57
N GLU A 308 20.69 0.06 14.36
CA GLU A 308 21.01 -0.46 15.69
C GLU A 308 22.11 -1.53 15.61
N MET A 309 21.95 -2.54 14.73
CA MET A 309 22.95 -3.58 14.54
C MET A 309 24.31 -3.01 14.14
N MET A 310 24.33 -1.97 13.29
CA MET A 310 25.55 -1.28 12.89
C MET A 310 26.22 -0.58 14.07
N LEU A 311 25.48 0.19 14.87
CA LEU A 311 26.02 0.92 16.02
C LEU A 311 26.60 -0.05 17.05
N VAL A 312 25.86 -1.11 17.35
CA VAL A 312 26.30 -2.18 18.25
C VAL A 312 27.58 -2.82 17.74
N TYR A 313 27.60 -3.24 16.48
CA TYR A 313 28.75 -3.89 15.88
C TYR A 313 29.99 -2.98 15.90
N ALA A 314 29.82 -1.69 15.56
CA ALA A 314 30.92 -0.73 15.61
C ALA A 314 31.50 -0.58 17.02
N HIS A 315 30.64 -0.55 18.04
CA HIS A 315 31.06 -0.49 19.44
C HIS A 315 31.80 -1.78 19.88
N GLU A 316 31.29 -2.95 19.50
CA GLU A 316 31.93 -4.25 19.77
C GLU A 316 33.30 -4.39 19.11
N GLN A 317 33.52 -3.72 17.96
CA GLN A 317 34.82 -3.63 17.30
C GLN A 317 35.76 -2.57 17.92
N GLY A 318 35.36 -1.93 19.01
CA GLY A 318 36.19 -0.97 19.76
C GLY A 318 36.23 0.46 19.20
N LYS A 319 35.36 0.80 18.23
CA LYS A 319 35.29 2.17 17.69
C LYS A 319 34.82 3.15 18.76
N GLN A 320 35.50 4.28 18.84
CA GLN A 320 35.18 5.35 19.78
C GLN A 320 34.31 6.40 19.10
N PHE A 321 33.03 6.44 19.45
CA PHE A 321 32.06 7.40 18.90
C PHE A 321 30.94 7.64 19.91
N ARG A 322 30.14 8.69 19.69
CA ARG A 322 28.88 8.92 20.41
C ARG A 322 27.70 8.96 19.45
N VAL A 323 26.52 8.63 19.97
CA VAL A 323 25.29 8.54 19.17
C VAL A 323 24.30 9.62 19.58
N VAL A 324 23.76 10.35 18.62
CA VAL A 324 22.64 11.28 18.79
C VAL A 324 21.38 10.61 18.26
N ILE A 325 20.40 10.39 19.12
CA ILE A 325 19.10 9.79 18.76
C ILE A 325 18.07 10.91 18.72
N VAL A 326 17.56 11.16 17.52
CA VAL A 326 16.46 12.09 17.29
C VAL A 326 15.15 11.31 17.30
N ASP A 327 14.17 11.79 18.05
CA ASP A 327 12.86 11.16 18.15
C ASP A 327 11.72 12.16 17.88
N SER A 328 10.55 11.63 17.56
CA SER A 328 9.35 12.43 17.31
C SER A 328 8.10 11.81 17.91
N ARG A 329 7.18 12.71 18.28
CA ARG A 329 5.81 12.31 18.59
C ARG A 329 5.13 11.75 17.31
N PRO A 330 4.11 10.88 17.46
CA PRO A 330 3.47 10.49 18.71
C PRO A 330 4.03 9.21 19.37
N LYS A 331 4.65 8.29 18.62
CA LYS A 331 5.03 6.95 19.12
C LYS A 331 6.34 6.90 19.91
N LEU A 332 7.22 7.90 19.76
CA LEU A 332 8.51 7.97 20.44
C LEU A 332 9.33 6.66 20.28
N GLU A 333 9.42 6.18 19.03
CA GLU A 333 10.08 4.90 18.70
C GLU A 333 11.58 4.93 19.09
N GLY A 334 12.21 6.10 19.11
CA GLY A 334 13.62 6.31 19.46
C GLY A 334 13.94 6.01 20.93
N GLN A 335 12.99 6.14 21.86
CA GLN A 335 13.20 5.78 23.27
C GLN A 335 13.56 4.29 23.44
N ALA A 336 12.89 3.42 22.70
CA ALA A 336 13.16 1.99 22.74
C ALA A 336 14.58 1.68 22.22
N LEU A 337 15.02 2.37 21.17
CA LEU A 337 16.38 2.26 20.64
C LEU A 337 17.42 2.77 21.64
N LEU A 338 17.19 3.93 22.24
CA LEU A 338 18.05 4.50 23.28
C LEU A 338 18.28 3.51 24.43
N HIS A 339 17.20 2.93 24.95
CA HIS A 339 17.29 1.97 26.04
C HIS A 339 18.15 0.75 25.68
N ARG A 340 18.03 0.22 24.44
CA ARG A 340 18.85 -0.90 23.97
C ARG A 340 20.33 -0.53 23.81
N LEU A 341 20.64 0.67 23.32
CA LEU A 341 22.01 1.13 23.13
C LEU A 341 22.72 1.46 24.46
N VAL A 342 22.02 2.13 25.38
CA VAL A 342 22.56 2.46 26.72
C VAL A 342 22.84 1.18 27.51
N LYS A 343 21.95 0.17 27.43
CA LYS A 343 22.18 -1.14 28.06
C LYS A 343 23.48 -1.82 27.57
N LYS A 344 23.93 -1.50 26.36
CA LYS A 344 25.18 -2.02 25.77
C LYS A 344 26.40 -1.14 26.04
N GLY A 345 26.25 -0.04 26.79
CA GLY A 345 27.36 0.84 27.17
C GLY A 345 27.71 1.94 26.16
N LEU A 346 26.87 2.19 25.14
CA LEU A 346 27.12 3.27 24.19
C LEU A 346 26.78 4.64 24.79
N ASN A 347 27.65 5.63 24.55
CA ASN A 347 27.38 7.02 24.90
C ASN A 347 26.34 7.62 23.95
N CYS A 348 25.15 7.91 24.47
CA CYS A 348 24.00 8.36 23.69
C CYS A 348 23.48 9.72 24.19
N THR A 349 23.17 10.61 23.26
CA THR A 349 22.41 11.85 23.47
C THR A 349 21.04 11.69 22.86
N TYR A 350 19.97 11.99 23.61
CA TYR A 350 18.60 11.89 23.12
C TYR A 350 17.99 13.28 22.95
N THR A 351 17.35 13.51 21.80
CA THR A 351 16.73 14.79 21.50
C THR A 351 15.48 14.61 20.63
N HIS A 352 14.68 15.67 20.53
CA HIS A 352 13.50 15.69 19.68
C HIS A 352 13.79 16.33 18.32
N ILE A 353 12.95 16.03 17.34
CA ILE A 353 13.05 16.59 15.98
C ILE A 353 13.14 18.13 15.95
N ASN A 354 12.54 18.81 16.94
CA ASN A 354 12.57 20.27 17.06
C ASN A 354 13.98 20.85 17.34
N ALA A 355 14.88 20.05 17.91
CA ALA A 355 16.23 20.47 18.26
C ALA A 355 17.29 19.93 17.28
N VAL A 356 16.86 19.38 16.13
CA VAL A 356 17.76 18.85 15.10
C VAL A 356 18.70 19.92 14.58
N SER A 357 18.21 21.14 14.35
CA SER A 357 19.04 22.27 13.88
C SER A 357 20.17 22.61 14.87
N TYR A 358 19.89 22.54 16.17
CA TYR A 358 20.87 22.82 17.22
C TYR A 358 21.94 21.72 17.30
N ILE A 359 21.52 20.46 17.36
CA ILE A 359 22.46 19.36 17.55
C ILE A 359 23.28 19.06 16.29
N MET A 360 22.78 19.40 15.09
CA MET A 360 23.45 19.09 13.82
C MET A 360 24.86 19.70 13.72
N HIS A 361 25.13 20.80 14.42
CA HIS A 361 26.46 21.41 14.51
C HIS A 361 27.53 20.47 15.05
N GLU A 362 27.16 19.54 15.93
CA GLU A 362 28.10 18.58 16.51
C GLU A 362 28.17 17.27 15.73
N VAL A 363 27.23 17.04 14.81
CA VAL A 363 27.06 15.76 14.10
C VAL A 363 28.02 15.68 12.93
N THR A 364 28.69 14.54 12.82
CA THR A 364 29.65 14.27 11.73
C THR A 364 29.04 13.47 10.58
N ARG A 365 28.10 12.56 10.88
CA ARG A 365 27.45 11.67 9.92
C ARG A 365 26.04 11.33 10.39
N VAL A 366 25.11 11.20 9.44
CA VAL A 366 23.73 10.80 9.71
C VAL A 366 23.51 9.41 9.11
N PHE A 367 23.06 8.46 9.93
CA PHE A 367 22.66 7.12 9.50
C PHE A 367 21.16 6.95 9.70
N LEU A 368 20.43 6.66 8.62
CA LEU A 368 18.98 6.48 8.66
C LEU A 368 18.60 5.12 8.10
N GLY A 369 17.57 4.50 8.68
CA GLY A 369 16.92 3.35 8.09
C GLY A 369 15.86 3.79 7.08
N ALA A 370 15.71 3.04 5.99
CA ALA A 370 14.60 3.23 5.05
C ALA A 370 13.57 2.10 5.16
N SER A 371 12.30 2.46 4.98
CA SER A 371 11.23 1.46 4.80
C SER A 371 11.16 0.95 3.37
N SER A 372 11.54 1.78 2.40
CA SER A 372 11.72 1.43 0.99
C SER A 372 12.55 2.49 0.29
N ILE A 373 13.14 2.12 -0.84
CA ILE A 373 13.75 3.07 -1.76
C ILE A 373 13.07 2.93 -3.12
N LEU A 374 12.69 4.06 -3.70
CA LEU A 374 11.95 4.14 -4.96
C LEU A 374 12.92 4.22 -6.13
N SER A 375 12.43 3.93 -7.34
CA SER A 375 13.30 3.87 -8.52
C SER A 375 13.90 5.22 -8.92
N ASN A 376 13.29 6.34 -8.54
CA ASN A 376 13.91 7.66 -8.70
C ASN A 376 14.98 7.98 -7.63
N GLY A 377 15.38 7.02 -6.79
CA GLY A 377 16.34 7.20 -5.71
C GLY A 377 15.75 7.83 -4.44
N THR A 378 14.46 8.17 -4.47
CA THR A 378 13.76 8.76 -3.34
C THR A 378 13.59 7.75 -2.21
N VAL A 379 13.86 8.20 -0.98
CA VAL A 379 13.80 7.36 0.21
C VAL A 379 12.43 7.49 0.86
N TYR A 380 11.77 6.35 1.05
CA TYR A 380 10.50 6.27 1.77
C TYR A 380 10.77 5.73 3.18
N SER A 381 10.60 6.57 4.20
CA SER A 381 10.86 6.19 5.59
C SER A 381 9.88 6.89 6.55
N ARG A 382 10.11 6.76 7.85
CA ARG A 382 9.27 7.37 8.89
C ARG A 382 9.13 8.86 8.68
N VAL A 383 7.93 9.40 8.92
CA VAL A 383 7.70 10.85 8.91
C VAL A 383 8.77 11.54 9.75
N GLY A 384 9.42 12.58 9.23
CA GLY A 384 10.53 13.28 9.89
C GLY A 384 11.91 12.91 9.36
N THR A 385 12.04 11.81 8.59
CA THR A 385 13.30 11.44 7.93
C THR A 385 13.72 12.50 6.93
N ALA A 386 12.77 13.05 6.16
CA ALA A 386 13.06 14.13 5.21
C ALA A 386 13.54 15.39 5.92
N CYS A 387 12.95 15.74 7.07
CA CYS A 387 13.36 16.89 7.87
C CYS A 387 14.81 16.75 8.36
N VAL A 388 15.16 15.60 8.92
CA VAL A 388 16.53 15.31 9.37
C VAL A 388 17.52 15.37 8.20
N ALA A 389 17.16 14.78 7.04
CA ALA A 389 18.02 14.80 5.86
C ALA A 389 18.22 16.21 5.29
N MET A 390 17.17 17.04 5.23
CA MET A 390 17.25 18.43 4.76
C MET A 390 18.14 19.30 5.66
N VAL A 391 17.99 19.17 6.98
CA VAL A 391 18.83 19.91 7.93
C VAL A 391 20.27 19.44 7.82
N ALA A 392 20.52 18.13 7.80
CA ALA A 392 21.87 17.57 7.64
C ALA A 392 22.55 18.07 6.35
N HIS A 393 21.83 18.05 5.23
CA HIS A 393 22.32 18.57 3.96
C HIS A 393 22.70 20.07 4.04
N SER A 394 21.87 20.88 4.71
CA SER A 394 22.14 22.32 4.92
C SER A 394 23.43 22.56 5.73
N PHE A 395 23.73 21.67 6.68
CA PHE A 395 24.97 21.68 7.47
C PHE A 395 26.14 20.95 6.79
N ARG A 396 25.97 20.47 5.56
CA ARG A 396 26.97 19.67 4.81
C ARG A 396 27.38 18.37 5.52
N VAL A 397 26.47 17.82 6.32
CA VAL A 397 26.64 16.52 6.98
C VAL A 397 26.13 15.42 6.04
N PRO A 398 26.93 14.39 5.73
CA PRO A 398 26.53 13.33 4.83
C PRO A 398 25.43 12.45 5.43
N VAL A 399 24.41 12.18 4.62
CA VAL A 399 23.28 11.31 4.97
C VAL A 399 23.45 9.95 4.31
N LEU A 400 23.63 8.91 5.14
CA LEU A 400 23.80 7.52 4.73
C LEU A 400 22.53 6.73 5.06
N ILE A 401 21.97 6.07 4.06
CA ILE A 401 20.74 5.29 4.20
C ILE A 401 21.10 3.81 4.21
N CYS A 402 20.77 3.11 5.29
CA CYS A 402 20.91 1.66 5.37
C CYS A 402 19.60 0.99 4.94
N CYS A 403 19.63 0.24 3.84
CA CYS A 403 18.46 -0.44 3.30
C CYS A 403 18.84 -1.67 2.48
N GLU A 404 18.08 -2.74 2.69
CA GLU A 404 18.17 -4.03 2.04
C GLU A 404 17.55 -3.94 0.63
N ALA A 405 18.19 -4.56 -0.36
CA ALA A 405 17.74 -4.44 -1.76
C ALA A 405 16.32 -4.98 -2.00
N TYR A 406 15.86 -5.96 -1.21
CA TYR A 406 14.51 -6.50 -1.37
C TYR A 406 13.40 -5.49 -1.02
N LYS A 407 13.74 -4.40 -0.33
CA LYS A 407 12.82 -3.28 -0.06
C LYS A 407 12.74 -2.27 -1.19
N PHE A 408 13.53 -2.43 -2.26
CA PHE A 408 13.48 -1.52 -3.40
C PHE A 408 12.20 -1.71 -4.21
N HIS A 409 11.69 -0.63 -4.79
CA HIS A 409 10.42 -0.67 -5.50
C HIS A 409 10.46 0.12 -6.81
N GLU A 410 9.81 -0.43 -7.84
CA GLU A 410 9.76 0.13 -9.20
C GLU A 410 8.98 1.45 -9.26
N ARG A 411 8.03 1.62 -8.34
CA ARG A 411 7.20 2.82 -8.23
C ARG A 411 8.07 4.06 -8.01
N VAL A 412 7.64 5.16 -8.64
CA VAL A 412 8.09 6.51 -8.39
C VAL A 412 6.99 7.28 -7.66
N GLN A 413 7.36 8.09 -6.69
CA GLN A 413 6.46 8.96 -5.94
C GLN A 413 7.17 10.30 -5.74
N LEU A 414 6.48 11.38 -6.10
CA LEU A 414 7.03 12.74 -6.10
C LEU A 414 6.70 13.49 -4.80
N ASP A 415 5.62 13.12 -4.12
CA ASP A 415 5.12 13.77 -2.91
C ASP A 415 4.90 12.76 -1.78
N SER A 416 4.67 13.24 -0.55
CA SER A 416 4.30 12.35 0.58
C SER A 416 2.78 12.11 0.70
N ILE A 417 2.01 12.47 -0.35
CA ILE A 417 0.55 12.56 -0.31
C ILE A 417 -0.10 11.41 -1.07
N CYS A 418 0.32 11.16 -2.30
CA CYS A 418 -0.29 10.18 -3.20
C CYS A 418 -0.34 8.75 -2.64
N SER A 419 0.56 8.40 -1.72
CA SER A 419 0.51 7.13 -1.00
C SER A 419 1.24 7.23 0.32
N ASN A 420 0.48 7.03 1.39
CA ASN A 420 0.99 7.02 2.74
C ASN A 420 0.17 6.05 3.60
N GLU A 421 0.63 5.81 4.81
CA GLU A 421 -0.13 5.14 5.86
C GLU A 421 -0.58 6.21 6.85
N LEU A 422 -1.89 6.28 7.11
CA LEU A 422 -2.46 7.14 8.14
C LEU A 422 -2.47 6.37 9.46
N GLY A 423 -1.89 6.98 10.50
CA GLY A 423 -1.97 6.51 11.87
C GLY A 423 -3.26 6.93 12.55
N ASP A 424 -3.47 6.39 13.74
CA ASP A 424 -4.61 6.75 14.58
C ASP A 424 -4.51 8.25 14.99
N PRO A 425 -5.53 9.08 14.70
CA PRO A 425 -5.56 10.49 15.06
C PRO A 425 -5.60 10.71 16.59
N ASP A 426 -6.15 9.79 17.37
CA ASP A 426 -6.31 9.95 18.83
C ASP A 426 -4.97 10.04 19.55
N VAL A 427 -3.94 9.40 19.02
CA VAL A 427 -2.58 9.38 19.60
C VAL A 427 -1.93 10.77 19.54
N ILE A 428 -2.42 11.67 18.69
CA ILE A 428 -1.98 13.05 18.65
C ILE A 428 -2.70 13.88 19.72
N ALA A 429 -4.01 13.65 19.87
CA ALA A 429 -4.87 14.40 20.80
C ALA A 429 -4.62 14.04 22.26
N LYS A 430 -4.25 12.80 22.56
CA LYS A 430 -4.07 12.27 23.92
C LYS A 430 -2.59 12.06 24.23
N VAL A 431 -2.12 12.67 25.32
CA VAL A 431 -0.85 12.34 25.97
C VAL A 431 -1.16 11.39 27.12
N SER A 432 -0.67 10.16 27.02
CA SER A 432 -0.85 9.14 28.06
C SER A 432 -0.30 9.62 29.40
N GLY A 433 -1.12 9.53 30.45
CA GLY A 433 -0.73 9.89 31.82
C GLY A 433 -0.82 11.38 32.18
N ARG A 434 -1.12 12.27 31.23
CA ARG A 434 -1.22 13.72 31.46
C ARG A 434 -2.54 14.29 30.95
N LYS A 435 -3.61 14.13 31.77
CA LYS A 435 -4.96 14.63 31.44
C LYS A 435 -5.01 16.16 31.36
N ASP A 436 -4.11 16.84 32.08
CA ASP A 436 -3.94 18.30 32.10
C ASP A 436 -3.57 18.90 30.75
N LEU A 437 -2.84 18.16 29.90
CA LEU A 437 -2.34 18.64 28.60
C LEU A 437 -3.27 18.27 27.43
N ASN A 438 -4.33 17.50 27.67
CA ASN A 438 -5.20 16.95 26.63
C ASN A 438 -6.29 17.94 26.21
N HIS A 439 -5.93 19.19 25.92
CA HIS A 439 -6.90 20.22 25.51
C HIS A 439 -7.67 19.86 24.23
N LEU A 440 -7.07 19.02 23.38
CA LEU A 440 -7.67 18.56 22.12
C LEU A 440 -8.73 17.47 22.30
N SER A 441 -8.81 16.79 23.46
CA SER A 441 -9.74 15.68 23.65
C SER A 441 -11.20 16.09 23.56
N ASN A 442 -11.52 17.32 23.95
CA ASN A 442 -12.89 17.85 23.95
C ASN A 442 -13.26 18.50 22.60
N CYS A 443 -12.29 18.65 21.69
CA CYS A 443 -12.49 19.30 20.39
C CYS A 443 -12.59 18.31 19.23
N VAL A 444 -12.44 17.00 19.49
CA VAL A 444 -12.49 15.95 18.44
C VAL A 444 -13.85 15.94 17.73
N ASP A 445 -14.93 16.32 18.41
CA ASP A 445 -16.28 16.41 17.83
C ASP A 445 -16.52 17.69 17.01
N ASN A 446 -15.55 18.61 16.94
CA ASN A 446 -15.71 19.86 16.20
C ASN A 446 -15.44 19.64 14.71
N GLU A 447 -16.40 20.01 13.86
CA GLU A 447 -16.30 19.91 12.39
C GLU A 447 -15.14 20.73 11.80
N ASN A 448 -14.64 21.74 12.53
CA ASN A 448 -13.51 22.56 12.10
C ASN A 448 -12.13 21.99 12.47
N LEU A 449 -12.05 20.91 13.26
CA LEU A 449 -10.79 20.32 13.69
C LEU A 449 -10.50 19.01 12.95
N GLN A 450 -9.38 18.96 12.23
CA GLN A 450 -8.91 17.76 11.54
C GLN A 450 -7.58 17.30 12.11
N LEU A 451 -7.53 16.07 12.61
CA LEU A 451 -6.32 15.45 13.15
C LEU A 451 -5.67 14.56 12.08
N LEU A 452 -4.38 14.78 11.84
CA LEU A 452 -3.62 14.06 10.82
C LEU A 452 -2.35 13.46 11.40
N ASN A 453 -2.25 12.14 11.31
CA ASN A 453 -1.08 11.37 11.72
C ASN A 453 -0.49 10.65 10.49
N LEU A 454 0.54 11.22 9.88
CA LEU A 454 1.26 10.55 8.79
C LEU A 454 2.32 9.62 9.38
N MET A 455 2.42 8.39 8.87
CA MET A 455 3.41 7.44 9.35
C MET A 455 4.73 7.49 8.56
N TYR A 456 4.69 7.92 7.31
CA TYR A 456 5.84 7.93 6.41
C TYR A 456 6.01 9.28 5.70
N ASP A 457 7.22 9.56 5.25
CA ASP A 457 7.55 10.64 4.35
C ASP A 457 8.46 10.17 3.21
N VAL A 458 8.60 11.05 2.24
CA VAL A 458 9.33 10.86 1.00
C VAL A 458 10.48 11.86 1.00
N THR A 459 11.72 11.36 1.10
CA THR A 459 12.94 12.17 1.13
C THR A 459 13.56 12.18 -0.28
N PRO A 460 13.67 13.36 -0.93
CA PRO A 460 14.33 13.50 -2.22
C PRO A 460 15.75 12.95 -2.21
N SER A 461 16.20 12.39 -3.35
CA SER A 461 17.54 11.83 -3.51
C SER A 461 18.65 12.86 -3.33
N ASP A 462 18.36 14.13 -3.56
CA ASP A 462 19.33 15.24 -3.47
C ASP A 462 19.88 15.40 -2.04
N TYR A 463 19.09 15.04 -1.03
CA TYR A 463 19.51 15.09 0.37
C TYR A 463 20.21 13.81 0.85
N VAL A 464 20.34 12.81 -0.02
CA VAL A 464 20.91 11.50 0.31
C VAL A 464 22.28 11.34 -0.33
N SER A 465 23.31 11.20 0.49
CA SER A 465 24.69 11.08 0.00
C SER A 465 25.01 9.67 -0.49
N MET A 466 24.53 8.63 0.20
CA MET A 466 24.86 7.25 -0.11
C MET A 466 23.78 6.29 0.41
N ILE A 467 23.52 5.23 -0.36
CA ILE A 467 22.67 4.12 0.04
C ILE A 467 23.55 2.89 0.26
N ILE A 468 23.49 2.33 1.47
CA ILE A 468 24.24 1.14 1.86
C ILE A 468 23.30 -0.06 1.80
N THR A 469 23.62 -0.99 0.90
CA THR A 469 22.84 -2.19 0.59
C THR A 469 23.70 -3.44 0.70
N ASP A 470 23.07 -4.61 0.59
CA ASP A 470 23.72 -5.92 0.45
C ASP A 470 24.51 -6.08 -0.86
N TYR A 471 24.26 -5.25 -1.87
CA TYR A 471 25.03 -5.16 -3.11
C TYR A 471 26.23 -4.20 -3.00
N GLY A 472 26.38 -3.53 -1.85
CA GLY A 472 27.41 -2.53 -1.61
C GLY A 472 26.85 -1.12 -1.44
N MET A 473 27.74 -0.13 -1.60
CA MET A 473 27.44 1.29 -1.41
C MET A 473 27.14 1.92 -2.76
N LEU A 474 25.93 2.45 -2.91
CA LEU A 474 25.36 2.90 -4.17
C LEU A 474 24.89 4.36 -4.06
N PRO A 475 25.05 5.18 -5.10
CA PRO A 475 24.36 6.45 -5.18
C PRO A 475 22.86 6.22 -5.41
N PRO A 476 21.97 7.15 -5.00
CA PRO A 476 20.52 7.04 -5.20
C PRO A 476 20.09 6.79 -6.65
N THR A 477 20.85 7.30 -7.61
CA THR A 477 20.59 7.13 -9.06
C THR A 477 20.75 5.69 -9.55
N SER A 478 21.44 4.82 -8.81
CA SER A 478 21.70 3.44 -9.20
C SER A 478 20.60 2.45 -8.76
N VAL A 479 19.58 2.91 -8.03
CA VAL A 479 18.49 2.06 -7.53
C VAL A 479 17.75 1.29 -8.63
N PRO A 480 17.41 1.88 -9.80
CA PRO A 480 16.78 1.15 -10.91
C PRO A 480 17.58 -0.04 -11.41
N VAL A 481 18.91 0.04 -11.37
CA VAL A 481 19.81 -1.03 -11.81
C VAL A 481 19.64 -2.24 -10.90
N ILE A 482 19.63 -2.02 -9.59
CA ILE A 482 19.42 -3.08 -8.60
C ILE A 482 18.01 -3.67 -8.74
N VAL A 483 16.97 -2.84 -8.94
CA VAL A 483 15.60 -3.34 -9.16
C VAL A 483 15.54 -4.24 -10.40
N ARG A 484 16.25 -3.88 -11.48
CA ARG A 484 16.32 -4.68 -12.71
C ARG A 484 17.06 -6.01 -12.50
N GLU A 485 18.21 -5.99 -11.83
CA GLU A 485 18.97 -7.21 -11.53
C GLU A 485 18.19 -8.13 -10.57
N TYR A 486 17.53 -7.56 -9.57
CA TYR A 486 16.68 -8.33 -8.66
C TYR A 486 15.51 -9.01 -9.37
N ARG A 487 14.90 -8.36 -10.37
CA ARG A 487 13.87 -8.98 -11.22
C ARG A 487 14.45 -10.14 -12.04
N ARG A 488 15.68 -10.03 -12.54
CA ARG A 488 16.37 -11.14 -13.22
C ARG A 488 16.63 -12.30 -12.26
N GLU A 489 17.11 -12.07 -11.05
CA GLU A 489 17.30 -13.15 -10.07
C GLU A 489 15.98 -13.88 -9.74
N GLN A 490 14.87 -13.17 -9.64
CA GLN A 490 13.54 -13.78 -9.45
C GLN A 490 13.01 -14.53 -10.68
N LEU A 491 13.56 -14.26 -11.87
CA LEU A 491 13.23 -14.95 -13.11
C LEU A 491 14.11 -16.20 -13.33
N TRP A 492 15.37 -16.17 -12.88
CA TRP A 492 16.43 -17.14 -13.20
C TRP A 492 16.77 -18.14 -12.07
N ILE A 493 16.04 -18.10 -10.96
CA ILE A 493 15.93 -19.22 -10.00
C ILE A 493 14.49 -19.70 -10.05
#